data_AF-A0A954IQ17-F1
#
_entry.id   AF-A0A954IQ17-F1
#
_cell.length_a   1.000
_cell.length_b   1.000
_cell.length_c   1.000
_cell.angle_alpha   90.00
_cell.angle_beta   90.00
_cell.angle_gamma   90.00
#
_symmetry.space_group_name_H-M   'P 1'
#
loop_
_entity.id
_entity.type
_entity.pdbx_description
1 polymer ?
#
loop_
_entity_poly.entity_id
_entity_poly.type
_entity_poly.pdbx_seq_one_letter_code
_entity_poly.pdbx_strand_id
1 'polypeptide(L)' 'RIPFADGLSTFTGLLTLQDLRIADVLSPKQVQDYLTGWLEFPTGGFRGASWDEQADVEYTFYGLGTLALLASQAD' A
#
# COMPACT_ATOMS: atom_id res chain seq x y z
N ARG A 1 14.14 -15.97 -8.01
CA ARG A 1 13.00 -15.36 -7.28
C ARG A 1 12.64 -14.09 -8.03
N ILE A 2 11.41 -13.97 -8.49
CA ILE A 2 10.92 -12.73 -9.13
C ILE A 2 10.46 -11.82 -7.98
N PRO A 3 10.96 -10.58 -7.87
CA PRO A 3 10.42 -9.64 -6.90
C PRO A 3 8.96 -9.33 -7.25
N PHE A 4 8.08 -9.46 -6.27
CA PHE A 4 6.67 -9.10 -6.37
C PHE A 4 6.40 -7.91 -5.46
N ALA A 5 5.45 -7.05 -5.85
CA ALA A 5 5.00 -5.97 -5.00
C ALA A 5 4.20 -6.54 -3.82
N ASP A 6 4.28 -5.87 -2.67
CA ASP A 6 3.52 -6.21 -1.46
C ASP A 6 3.15 -4.93 -0.68
N GLY A 7 2.19 -5.03 0.24
CA GLY A 7 1.70 -3.89 1.00
C GLY A 7 2.73 -3.31 1.99
N LEU A 8 3.56 -4.14 2.61
CA LEU A 8 4.57 -3.72 3.60
C LEU A 8 5.65 -2.87 2.94
N SER A 9 6.22 -3.36 1.83
CA SER A 9 7.28 -2.63 1.12
C SER A 9 6.75 -1.34 0.49
N THR A 10 5.50 -1.36 0.00
CA THR A 10 4.81 -0.17 -0.53
C THR A 10 4.61 0.89 0.56
N PHE A 11 4.08 0.50 1.71
CA PHE A 11 3.92 1.39 2.87
C PHE A 11 5.25 1.99 3.31
N THR A 12 6.27 1.14 3.49
CA THR A 12 7.58 1.55 3.96
C THR A 12 8.26 2.50 2.98
N GLY A 13 8.16 2.21 1.68
CA GLY A 13 8.70 3.07 0.62
C GLY A 13 8.04 4.45 0.63
N LEU A 14 6.71 4.51 0.68
CA LEU A 14 5.98 5.78 0.71
C LEU A 14 6.30 6.59 1.97
N LEU A 15 6.27 5.96 3.14
CA LEU A 15 6.61 6.61 4.41
C LEU A 15 8.03 7.18 4.37
N THR A 16 9.00 6.42 3.87
CA THR A 16 10.40 6.84 3.77
C THR A 16 10.56 8.02 2.82
N LEU A 17 9.90 8.00 1.66
CA LEU A 17 9.94 9.12 0.71
C LEU A 17 9.37 10.40 1.33
N GLN A 18 8.26 10.30 2.07
CA GLN A 18 7.67 11.44 2.75
C GLN A 18 8.57 11.98 3.87
N ASP A 19 9.13 11.11 4.71
CA ASP A 19 10.01 11.49 5.81
C ASP A 19 11.28 12.19 5.30
N LEU A 20 11.85 11.69 4.21
CA LEU A 20 13.01 12.29 3.53
C LEU A 20 12.65 13.47 2.62
N ARG A 21 11.37 13.80 2.46
CA ARG A 21 10.85 14.86 1.57
C ARG A 21 11.29 14.68 0.11
N ILE A 22 11.32 13.45 -0.37
CA ILE A 22 11.64 13.10 -1.75
C ILE A 22 10.33 12.94 -2.53
N ALA A 23 10.16 13.76 -3.57
CA ALA A 23 9.00 13.72 -4.45
C ALA A 23 9.28 12.94 -5.75
N ASP A 24 8.23 12.71 -6.54
CA ASP A 24 8.29 12.22 -7.92
C ASP A 24 8.93 10.83 -8.13
N VAL A 25 9.00 9.99 -7.09
CA VAL A 25 9.49 8.61 -7.18
C VAL A 25 8.35 7.60 -7.40
N LEU A 26 7.19 7.82 -6.76
CA LEU A 26 6.01 6.96 -6.84
C LEU A 26 4.82 7.76 -7.34
N SER A 27 3.95 7.14 -8.14
CA SER A 27 2.67 7.72 -8.52
C SER A 27 1.62 7.45 -7.42
N PRO A 28 1.06 8.48 -6.77
CA PRO A 28 -0.01 8.30 -5.77
C PRO A 28 -1.19 7.49 -6.30
N LYS A 29 -1.59 7.75 -7.54
CA LYS A 29 -2.68 7.04 -8.21
C LYS A 29 -2.39 5.55 -8.39
N GLN A 30 -1.19 5.19 -8.86
CA GLN A 30 -0.84 3.78 -9.07
C GLN A 30 -0.76 3.02 -7.74
N VAL A 31 -0.27 3.65 -6.68
CA VAL A 31 -0.25 3.07 -5.34
C VAL A 31 -1.68 2.83 -4.85
N GLN A 32 -2.57 3.81 -4.99
CA GLN A 32 -3.98 3.65 -4.61
C GLN A 32 -4.67 2.54 -5.40
N ASP A 33 -4.54 2.54 -6.73
CA ASP A 33 -5.15 1.53 -7.60
C ASP A 33 -4.63 0.12 -7.26
N TYR A 34 -3.36 -0.01 -6.89
CA TYR A 34 -2.78 -1.28 -6.43
C TYR A 34 -3.40 -1.74 -5.10
N LEU A 35 -3.53 -0.84 -4.11
CA LEU A 35 -4.10 -1.21 -2.81
C LEU A 35 -5.57 -1.61 -2.93
N THR A 36 -6.41 -0.75 -3.51
CA THR A 36 -7.87 -0.95 -3.52
C THR A 36 -8.34 -1.88 -4.63
N GLY A 37 -7.57 -1.99 -5.72
CA GLY A 37 -7.91 -2.85 -6.85
C GLY A 37 -7.33 -4.26 -6.75
N TRP A 38 -6.22 -4.45 -6.05
CA TRP A 38 -5.51 -5.73 -6.01
C TRP A 38 -5.41 -6.36 -4.62
N LEU A 39 -5.07 -5.57 -3.59
CA LEU A 39 -4.83 -6.11 -2.25
C LEU A 39 -6.07 -6.14 -1.36
N GLU A 40 -6.98 -5.18 -1.50
CA GLU A 40 -8.20 -5.09 -0.72
C GLU A 40 -9.17 -6.23 -1.05
N PHE A 41 -9.81 -6.79 -0.02
CA PHE A 41 -10.92 -7.71 -0.20
C PHE A 41 -12.25 -6.95 -0.20
N PRO A 42 -13.23 -7.36 -1.02
CA PRO A 42 -14.59 -6.80 -0.95
C PRO A 42 -15.28 -6.94 0.41
N THR A 43 -14.84 -7.90 1.23
CA THR A 43 -15.32 -8.15 2.60
C THR A 43 -14.58 -7.32 3.66
N GLY A 44 -13.63 -6.47 3.25
CA GLY A 44 -12.75 -5.71 4.12
C GLY A 44 -11.42 -6.42 4.39
N GLY A 45 -10.43 -5.62 4.79
CA GLY A 45 -9.07 -6.07 5.03
C GLY A 45 -8.25 -6.25 3.74
N PHE A 46 -6.97 -6.56 3.89
CA PHE A 46 -6.00 -6.65 2.80
C PHE A 46 -5.19 -7.95 2.86
N ARG A 47 -4.84 -8.49 1.69
CA ARG A 47 -3.92 -9.64 1.57
C ARG A 47 -2.45 -9.22 1.60
N GLY A 48 -1.57 -10.13 2.00
CA GLY A 48 -0.12 -9.91 1.98
C GLY A 48 0.53 -10.19 0.63
N ALA A 49 0.07 -11.25 -0.03
CA ALA A 49 0.46 -11.64 -1.36
C ALA A 49 -0.77 -11.85 -2.25
N SER A 50 -0.57 -11.79 -3.57
CA SER A 50 -1.67 -11.92 -4.54
C SER A 50 -2.43 -13.25 -4.45
N TRP A 51 -1.77 -14.30 -3.95
CA TRP A 51 -2.33 -15.64 -3.81
C TRP A 51 -2.95 -15.91 -2.44
N ASP A 52 -2.91 -14.97 -1.50
CA ASP A 52 -3.60 -15.18 -0.23
C ASP A 52 -5.11 -15.04 -0.44
N GLU A 53 -5.86 -15.96 0.17
CA GLU A 53 -7.32 -16.05 0.06
C GLU A 53 -8.04 -15.35 1.23
N GLN A 54 -7.29 -14.83 2.20
CA GLN A 54 -7.83 -14.18 3.40
C GLN A 54 -7.09 -12.89 3.70
N ALA A 55 -7.81 -11.96 4.32
CA ALA A 55 -7.22 -10.75 4.86
C ALA A 55 -6.33 -11.08 6.06
N ASP A 56 -5.26 -10.32 6.20
CA ASP A 56 -4.37 -10.37 7.35
C ASP A 56 -4.37 -9.01 8.06
N VAL A 57 -4.25 -9.02 9.39
CA VAL A 57 -4.34 -7.79 10.20
C VAL A 57 -3.14 -6.86 9.99
N GLU A 58 -1.93 -7.42 9.82
CA GLU A 58 -0.71 -6.66 9.56
C GLU A 58 -0.80 -6.01 8.17
N TYR A 59 -1.24 -6.75 7.16
CA TYR A 59 -1.43 -6.18 5.82
C TYR A 59 -2.61 -5.22 5.72
N THR A 60 -3.63 -5.40 6.56
CA THR A 60 -4.71 -4.43 6.71
C THR A 60 -4.20 -3.11 7.30
N PHE A 61 -3.31 -3.18 8.30
CA PHE A 61 -2.63 -2.01 8.83
C PHE A 61 -1.81 -1.30 7.74
N TYR A 62 -1.01 -2.03 6.95
CA TYR A 62 -0.22 -1.42 5.87
C TYR A 62 -1.08 -0.82 4.76
N GLY A 63 -2.18 -1.49 4.37
CA GLY A 63 -3.12 -0.97 3.38
C GLY A 63 -3.75 0.35 3.82
N LEU A 64 -4.35 0.37 5.01
CA LEU A 64 -4.96 1.59 5.57
C LEU A 64 -3.94 2.69 5.83
N GLY A 65 -2.77 2.33 6.37
CA GLY A 65 -1.67 3.27 6.62
C GLY A 65 -1.19 3.92 5.33
N THR A 66 -1.07 3.16 4.24
CA THR A 66 -0.64 3.72 2.95
C THR A 66 -1.72 4.66 2.38
N LEU A 67 -3.00 4.30 2.46
CA LEU A 67 -4.09 5.17 2.03
C LEU A 67 -4.14 6.47 2.84
N ALA A 68 -3.87 6.43 4.15
CA ALA A 68 -3.78 7.61 4.99
C ALA A 68 -2.59 8.52 4.59
N LEU A 69 -1.42 7.94 4.32
CA LEU A 69 -0.24 8.68 3.83
C LEU A 69 -0.48 9.33 2.46
N LEU A 70 -1.27 8.71 1.58
CA LEU A 70 -1.67 9.32 0.31
C LEU A 70 -2.64 10.49 0.53
N ALA A 71 -3.62 10.31 1.41
CA ALA A 71 -4.60 11.36 1.72
C ALA A 71 -3.96 12.61 2.36
N SER A 72 -2.95 12.43 3.21
CA SER A 72 -2.27 13.56 3.87
C SER A 72 -1.40 14.41 2.94
N GLN A 73 -1.17 13.97 1.70
CA GLN A 73 -0.47 14.75 0.68
C GLN A 73 -1.41 15.58 -0.21
N ALA A 74 -2.73 15.40 -0.09
CA ALA A 74 -3.72 16.08 -0.91
C ALA A 74 -4.13 17.47 -0.39
N ASP A 75 -3.55 17.90 0.74
CA ASP A 75 -3.70 19.22 1.38
C ASP A 75 -2.44 20.07 1.18
#